data_AF-A0A2W0AR46-F1
#
_entry.id   AF-A0A2W0AR46-F1
#
_cell.length_a   1.000
_cell.length_b   1.000
_cell.length_c   1.000
_cell.angle_alpha   90.00
_cell.angle_beta   90.00
_cell.angle_gamma   90.00
#
_symmetry.space_group_name_H-M   'P 1'
#
loop_
_entity.id
_entity.type
_entity.pdbx_description
1 polymer ?
#
loop_
_entity_poly.entity_id
_entity_poly.type
_entity_poly.pdbx_seq_one_letter_code
_entity_poly.pdbx_strand_id
1 'polypeptide(L)' 'MALEGYKSNHNVVYSSKYHCVWTPKYRRAVRVGLIAKRCEQVLRQVAN' A
#
# COMPACT_ATOMS: atom_id res chain seq x y z
N MET A 1 1.43 28.59 4.95
CA MET A 1 2.09 27.79 3.90
C MET A 1 1.55 26.38 4.00
N ALA A 2 0.87 25.87 2.97
CA ALA A 2 0.47 24.46 2.95
C ALA A 2 1.74 23.62 2.74
N LEU A 3 2.11 22.80 3.72
CA LEU A 3 3.18 21.82 3.57
C LEU A 3 2.68 20.73 2.62
N GLU A 4 3.04 20.86 1.34
CA GLU A 4 2.58 20.00 0.26
C GLU A 4 2.94 18.53 0.55
N GLY A 5 1.93 17.66 0.63
CA GLY A 5 2.12 16.22 0.90
C GLY A 5 2.16 15.80 2.38
N TYR A 6 1.82 16.69 3.31
CA TYR A 6 1.64 16.36 4.73
C TYR A 6 0.14 16.25 5.06
N LYS A 7 -0.21 15.24 5.87
CA LYS A 7 -1.55 15.12 6.49
C LYS A 7 -1.51 15.78 7.86
N SER A 8 -2.68 16.22 8.35
CA SER A 8 -2.82 16.76 9.69
C SER A 8 -4.06 16.23 10.41
N ASN A 9 -4.01 16.23 11.73
CA ASN A 9 -5.11 16.06 12.66
C ASN A 9 -5.07 17.24 13.66
N HIS A 10 -6.03 17.35 14.58
CA HIS A 10 -6.17 18.47 15.53
C HIS A 10 -4.86 18.86 16.23
N ASN A 11 -4.00 17.88 16.53
CA ASN A 11 -2.78 18.09 17.31
C ASN A 11 -1.47 17.74 16.57
N VAL A 12 -1.52 17.11 15.38
CA VAL A 12 -0.32 16.55 14.74
C VAL A 12 -0.34 16.76 13.24
N VAL A 13 0.78 17.21 12.68
CA VAL A 13 1.07 17.26 11.24
C VAL A 13 2.12 16.19 10.94
N TYR A 14 1.88 15.33 9.95
CA TYR A 14 2.73 14.17 9.66
C TYR A 14 2.81 13.83 8.16
N SER A 15 3.89 13.16 7.78
CA SER A 15 4.03 12.52 6.46
C SER A 15 4.53 11.09 6.66
N SER A 16 3.63 10.14 6.46
CA SER A 16 3.87 8.71 6.76
C SER A 16 3.87 7.90 5.47
N LYS A 17 5.04 7.80 4.83
CA LYS A 17 5.25 7.03 3.60
C LYS A 17 6.08 5.80 3.93
N TYR A 18 5.60 4.62 3.56
CA TYR A 18 6.25 3.34 3.89
C TYR A 18 6.48 2.50 2.63
N HIS A 19 7.63 1.84 2.57
CA HIS A 19 7.92 0.84 1.54
C HIS A 19 7.59 -0.55 2.09
N CYS A 20 6.49 -1.15 1.59
CA CYS A 20 6.03 -2.46 2.05
C CYS A 20 6.37 -3.53 1.00
N VAL A 21 7.10 -4.58 1.42
CA VAL A 21 7.48 -5.71 0.57
C VAL A 21 7.06 -7.01 1.25
N TRP A 22 6.58 -7.96 0.47
CA TRP A 22 6.17 -9.27 0.97
C TRP A 22 6.39 -10.35 -0.09
N THR A 23 6.34 -11.62 0.34
CA THR A 23 6.48 -12.80 -0.52
C THR A 23 5.34 -13.79 -0.27
N PRO A 24 4.87 -14.53 -1.30
CA PRO A 24 3.98 -15.66 -1.11
C PRO A 24 4.63 -16.74 -0.23
N LYS A 25 3.79 -17.53 0.46
CA LYS A 25 4.24 -18.68 1.24
C LYS A 25 5.08 -19.62 0.37
N TYR A 26 6.22 -20.08 0.90
CA TYR A 26 7.21 -20.92 0.21
C TYR A 26 7.85 -20.28 -1.04
N ARG A 27 7.76 -18.95 -1.21
CA ARG A 27 8.28 -18.22 -2.39
C ARG A 27 7.77 -18.77 -3.73
N ARG A 28 6.57 -19.36 -3.73
CA ARG A 28 5.96 -19.86 -4.97
C ARG A 28 5.71 -18.69 -5.92
N ALA A 29 6.02 -18.88 -7.20
CA ALA A 29 5.81 -17.88 -8.26
C ALA A 29 4.33 -17.75 -8.67
N VAL A 30 3.43 -17.61 -7.69
CA VAL A 30 1.97 -17.53 -7.90
C VAL A 30 1.50 -16.13 -8.30
N ARG A 31 2.35 -15.10 -8.14
CA ARG A 31 2.02 -13.71 -8.45
C ARG A 31 2.19 -13.41 -9.95
N VAL A 32 1.46 -14.16 -10.78
CA VAL A 32 1.48 -14.06 -12.25
C VAL A 32 0.06 -14.04 -12.82
N GLY A 33 -0.11 -13.50 -14.03
CA GLY A 33 -1.37 -13.54 -14.78
C GLY A 33 -2.57 -12.94 -14.04
N LEU A 34 -3.70 -13.66 -14.08
CA LEU A 34 -4.96 -13.23 -13.47
C LEU A 34 -4.89 -13.13 -11.94
N ILE A 35 -4.08 -13.97 -11.29
CA ILE A 35 -3.92 -13.98 -9.83
C ILE A 35 -3.27 -12.66 -9.38
N ALA A 36 -2.25 -12.19 -10.10
CA ALA A 36 -1.63 -10.89 -9.80
C ALA A 36 -2.63 -9.73 -9.95
N LYS A 37 -3.43 -9.72 -11.02
CA LYS A 37 -4.46 -8.69 -11.25
C LYS A 37 -5.49 -8.65 -10.12
N ARG A 38 -6.02 -9.81 -9.71
CA ARG A 38 -7.00 -9.87 -8.61
C ARG A 38 -6.38 -9.46 -7.28
N CYS A 39 -5.13 -9.86 -7.02
CA CYS A 39 -4.40 -9.47 -5.82
C CYS A 39 -4.23 -7.94 -5.73
N GLU A 40 -3.86 -7.28 -6.83
CA GLU A 40 -3.78 -5.81 -6.88
C GLU A 40 -5.13 -5.14 -6.58
N GLN A 41 -6.22 -5.67 -7.13
CA GLN A 41 -7.57 -5.16 -6.85
C GLN A 41 -7.93 -5.28 -5.37
N VAL A 42 -7.66 -6.43 -4.73
CA VAL A 42 -7.89 -6.60 -3.28
C VAL A 42 -7.06 -5.60 -2.47
N LEU A 43 -5.78 -5.44 -2.81
CA LEU A 43 -4.89 -4.52 -2.09
C LEU A 43 -5.39 -3.07 -2.16
N ARG A 44 -5.85 -2.62 -3.32
CA ARG A 44 -6.44 -1.29 -3.48
C ARG A 44 -7.77 -1.15 -2.74
N GLN A 45 -8.60 -2.20 -2.74
CA GLN A 45 -9.87 -2.20 -2.00
C GLN A 45 -9.66 -2.08 -0.49
N VAL A 46 -8.65 -2.75 0.06
CA VAL A 46 -8.35 -2.72 1.51
C VAL A 46 -7.64 -1.44 1.92
N ALA A 47 -6.83 -0.84 1.03
CA ALA A 47 -6.09 0.38 1.32
C ALA A 47 -6.90 1.69 1.14
N ASN A 48 -8.06 1.61 0.49
CA ASN A 48 -8.95 2.75 0.24
C ASN A 48 -9.62 3.27 1.52
#